data_AF-A0A9C6WQY3-F1
#
_entry.id   AF-A0A9C6WQY3-F1
#
_cell.length_a   1.000
_cell.length_b   1.000
_cell.length_c   1.000
_cell.angle_alpha   90.00
_cell.angle_beta   90.00
_cell.angle_gamma   90.00
#
_symmetry.space_group_name_H-M   'P 1'
#
loop_
_entity.id
_entity.type
_entity.pdbx_description
1 polymer ?
#
loop_
_entity_poly.entity_id
_entity_poly.type
_entity_poly.pdbx_seq_one_letter_code
_entity_poly.pdbx_strand_id
1 'polypeptide(L)'
;MEVEQAKPKPTPKRFVKNQIPDSILNDAALNAAIFVLPHNYNFEVHKCVWRVLSTSAKRVVLQFPEGLLIYSLPLSNILTAFAAGDRCYVLGDVTYGACCVDDFSAAALSADLLIHYGHSCLVPIDSTTIPCLYVFVDIKIDVSHLVDTFKLNLESRAKNLVLAGTIQFASAIRAAKPELEKSGFSVLVPQSKPLSAGEVLGCTAPKVSLMDSFSENHENSVLVFVADGRFHLEKVVKMLVCGEDENGNGKSDFGGEYPMDYYSQDGGEWNSSYVKKSSRPIRRISVSSVATSAISQQS
;
A
#
# COMPACT_ATOMS: atom_id res chain seq x y z
N MET A 1 -55.78 26.87 2.33
CA MET A 1 -54.63 26.51 1.48
C MET A 1 -53.90 25.38 2.21
N GLU A 2 -54.27 24.14 1.90
CA GLU A 2 -53.59 22.96 2.43
C GLU A 2 -52.29 22.74 1.63
N VAL A 3 -51.19 22.53 2.35
CA VAL A 3 -49.86 22.29 1.80
C VAL A 3 -49.73 20.80 1.53
N GLU A 4 -49.69 20.42 0.26
CA GLU A 4 -49.49 19.04 -0.18
C GLU A 4 -48.05 18.59 0.11
N GLN A 5 -47.88 17.60 1.00
CA GLN A 5 -46.57 17.03 1.33
C GLN A 5 -46.06 16.14 0.19
N ALA A 6 -44.88 16.46 -0.34
CA ALA A 6 -44.22 15.70 -1.40
C ALA A 6 -43.79 14.30 -0.92
N LYS A 7 -44.16 13.27 -1.68
CA LYS A 7 -43.79 11.87 -1.42
C LYS A 7 -42.27 11.66 -1.50
N PRO A 8 -41.68 10.85 -0.60
CA PRO A 8 -40.24 10.57 -0.62
C PRO A 8 -39.86 9.78 -1.89
N LYS A 9 -38.82 10.25 -2.58
CA LYS A 9 -38.26 9.54 -3.74
C LYS A 9 -37.67 8.21 -3.30
N PRO A 10 -37.93 7.11 -4.03
CA PRO A 10 -37.39 5.80 -3.67
C PRO A 10 -35.85 5.83 -3.79
N THR A 11 -35.18 5.38 -2.74
CA THR A 11 -33.73 5.15 -2.75
C THR A 11 -33.41 4.09 -3.81
N PRO A 12 -32.41 4.34 -4.68
CA PRO A 12 -32.04 3.38 -5.71
C PRO A 12 -31.55 2.10 -5.03
N LYS A 13 -32.25 0.98 -5.25
CA LYS A 13 -31.77 -0.34 -4.84
C LYS A 13 -30.50 -0.64 -5.64
N ARG A 14 -29.34 -0.55 -4.96
CA ARG A 14 -28.04 -0.88 -5.52
C ARG A 14 -28.03 -2.38 -5.83
N PHE A 15 -28.32 -2.76 -7.08
CA PHE A 15 -28.21 -4.13 -7.53
C PHE A 15 -26.72 -4.53 -7.55
N VAL A 16 -26.28 -5.25 -6.51
CA VAL A 16 -24.91 -5.78 -6.45
C VAL A 16 -24.90 -7.08 -7.26
N LYS A 17 -24.62 -6.97 -8.57
CA LYS A 17 -24.57 -8.11 -9.50
C LYS A 17 -23.51 -9.19 -9.15
N ASN A 18 -22.58 -8.89 -8.23
CA ASN A 18 -21.43 -9.72 -7.89
C ASN A 18 -21.41 -10.13 -6.41
N GLN A 19 -22.53 -10.63 -5.88
CA GLN A 19 -22.49 -11.28 -4.57
C GLN A 19 -21.98 -12.71 -4.72
N ILE A 20 -21.04 -13.08 -3.85
CA ILE A 20 -20.54 -14.46 -3.76
C ILE A 20 -21.69 -15.32 -3.24
N PRO A 21 -22.04 -16.44 -3.91
CA PRO A 21 -23.11 -17.33 -3.45
C PRO A 21 -22.88 -17.87 -2.04
N ASP A 22 -23.96 -18.02 -1.27
CA ASP A 22 -23.93 -18.61 0.08
C ASP A 22 -23.38 -20.05 0.08
N SER A 23 -23.55 -20.77 -1.02
CA SER A 23 -22.98 -22.11 -1.20
C SER A 23 -21.45 -22.12 -1.17
N ILE A 24 -20.80 -21.03 -1.56
CA ILE A 24 -19.33 -20.88 -1.50
C ILE A 24 -18.93 -20.33 -0.12
N LEU A 25 -19.65 -19.33 0.39
CA LEU A 25 -19.33 -18.71 1.68
C LEU A 25 -19.44 -19.71 2.85
N ASN A 26 -20.45 -20.57 2.81
CA ASN A 26 -20.74 -21.52 3.89
C ASN A 26 -20.27 -22.96 3.59
N ASP A 27 -19.44 -23.16 2.56
CA ASP A 27 -18.84 -24.47 2.30
C ASP A 27 -17.86 -24.84 3.42
N ALA A 28 -18.19 -25.88 4.18
CA ALA A 28 -17.41 -26.32 5.34
C ALA A 28 -16.01 -26.84 4.94
N ALA A 29 -15.88 -27.51 3.79
CA ALA A 29 -14.60 -28.04 3.32
C ALA A 29 -13.68 -26.91 2.82
N LEU A 30 -14.25 -25.94 2.09
CA LEU A 30 -13.51 -24.76 1.64
C LEU A 30 -13.02 -23.93 2.83
N ASN A 31 -13.90 -23.69 3.82
CA ASN A 31 -13.56 -22.93 5.02
C ASN A 31 -12.48 -23.65 5.86
N ALA A 32 -12.52 -24.97 5.95
CA ALA A 32 -11.47 -25.76 6.61
C ALA A 32 -10.12 -25.65 5.88
N ALA A 33 -10.11 -25.64 4.54
CA ALA A 33 -8.89 -25.48 3.77
C ALA A 33 -8.31 -24.06 3.89
N ILE A 34 -9.16 -23.04 3.91
CA ILE A 34 -8.76 -21.64 4.13
C ILE A 34 -8.11 -21.46 5.50
N PHE A 35 -8.53 -22.22 6.52
CA PHE A 35 -8.01 -22.12 7.89
C PHE A 35 -6.49 -22.39 8.01
N VAL A 36 -5.88 -23.04 7.01
CA VAL A 36 -4.42 -23.25 6.95
C VAL A 36 -3.65 -21.96 6.65
N LEU A 37 -4.32 -20.96 6.05
CA LEU A 37 -3.73 -19.66 5.76
C LEU A 37 -3.73 -18.78 7.02
N PRO A 38 -2.78 -17.83 7.14
CA PRO A 38 -2.74 -16.93 8.29
C PRO A 38 -3.99 -16.06 8.38
N HIS A 39 -4.68 -16.16 9.51
CA HIS A 39 -5.98 -15.50 9.76
C HIS A 39 -5.95 -13.97 9.68
N ASN A 40 -4.77 -13.36 9.85
CA ASN A 40 -4.58 -11.93 9.74
C ASN A 40 -4.40 -11.45 8.29
N TYR A 41 -4.20 -12.35 7.31
CA TYR A 41 -4.12 -11.99 5.89
C TYR A 41 -5.43 -12.35 5.18
N ASN A 42 -6.06 -11.37 4.54
CA ASN A 42 -7.27 -11.60 3.76
C ASN A 42 -6.96 -11.87 2.29
N PHE A 43 -6.77 -13.14 1.93
CA PHE A 43 -6.56 -13.58 0.55
C PHE A 43 -7.83 -13.59 -0.33
N GLU A 44 -8.99 -13.18 0.20
CA GLU A 44 -10.28 -13.17 -0.52
C GLU A 44 -10.60 -14.49 -1.25
N VAL A 45 -10.25 -15.63 -0.65
CA VAL A 45 -10.31 -16.95 -1.31
C VAL A 45 -11.69 -17.26 -1.88
N HIS A 46 -12.77 -16.97 -1.14
CA HIS A 46 -14.14 -17.16 -1.64
C HIS A 46 -14.42 -16.37 -2.92
N LYS A 47 -13.88 -15.14 -3.03
CA LYS A 47 -14.00 -14.31 -4.24
C LYS A 47 -13.21 -14.91 -5.39
N CYS A 48 -12.01 -15.43 -5.13
CA CYS A 48 -11.20 -16.12 -6.14
C CYS A 48 -11.93 -17.36 -6.68
N VAL A 49 -12.44 -18.23 -5.80
CA VAL A 49 -13.23 -19.41 -6.15
C VAL A 49 -14.46 -19.01 -6.98
N TRP A 50 -15.24 -18.04 -6.51
CA TRP A 50 -16.40 -17.56 -7.24
C TRP A 50 -16.04 -16.97 -8.60
N ARG A 51 -14.93 -16.22 -8.69
CA ARG A 51 -14.49 -15.63 -9.96
C ARG A 51 -14.18 -16.74 -10.97
N VAL A 52 -13.40 -17.74 -10.58
CA VAL A 52 -13.05 -18.88 -11.46
C VAL A 52 -14.30 -19.60 -11.95
N LEU A 53 -15.24 -19.91 -11.05
CA LEU A 53 -16.49 -20.60 -11.39
C LEU A 53 -17.40 -19.76 -12.28
N SER A 54 -17.63 -18.49 -11.94
CA SER A 54 -18.52 -17.59 -12.69
C SER A 54 -18.00 -17.26 -14.09
N THR A 55 -16.68 -17.25 -14.30
CA THR A 55 -16.09 -17.07 -15.62
C THR A 55 -15.88 -18.40 -16.36
N SER A 56 -16.19 -19.54 -15.76
CA SER A 56 -15.90 -20.87 -16.30
C SER A 56 -14.42 -21.03 -16.71
N ALA A 57 -13.51 -20.38 -15.97
CA ALA A 57 -12.08 -20.42 -16.25
C ALA A 57 -11.53 -21.82 -15.92
N LYS A 58 -10.80 -22.41 -16.87
CA LYS A 58 -10.22 -23.77 -16.72
C LYS A 58 -8.72 -23.72 -16.44
N ARG A 59 -8.01 -22.72 -16.95
CA ARG A 59 -6.58 -22.50 -16.68
C ARG A 59 -6.41 -21.22 -15.89
N VAL A 60 -6.01 -21.36 -14.64
CA VAL A 60 -5.86 -20.22 -13.71
C VAL A 60 -4.37 -20.06 -13.40
N VAL A 61 -3.88 -18.84 -13.52
CA VAL A 61 -2.51 -18.48 -13.16
C VAL A 61 -2.54 -17.60 -11.93
N LEU A 62 -1.64 -17.85 -10.99
CA LEU A 62 -1.46 -17.07 -9.77
C LEU A 62 -0.13 -16.35 -9.82
N GLN A 63 -0.14 -15.05 -9.50
CA GLN A 63 1.05 -14.21 -9.41
C GLN A 63 1.13 -13.60 -8.00
N PHE A 64 2.31 -13.69 -7.41
CA PHE A 64 2.57 -13.22 -6.04
C PHE A 64 3.82 -12.34 -5.96
N PRO A 65 3.83 -11.32 -5.10
CA PRO A 65 5.08 -10.73 -4.64
C PRO A 65 5.85 -11.72 -3.76
N GLU A 66 7.15 -11.50 -3.63
CA GLU A 66 8.07 -12.38 -2.92
C GLU A 66 7.59 -12.75 -1.50
N GLY A 67 7.13 -11.77 -0.72
CA GLY A 67 6.64 -11.99 0.64
C GLY A 67 5.36 -12.84 0.75
N LEU A 68 4.63 -13.05 -0.35
CA LEU A 68 3.43 -13.88 -0.39
C LEU A 68 3.63 -15.21 -1.12
N LEU A 69 4.79 -15.44 -1.75
CA LEU A 69 5.09 -16.71 -2.45
C LEU A 69 5.00 -17.93 -1.54
N ILE A 70 5.26 -17.77 -0.24
CA ILE A 70 5.09 -18.85 0.75
C ILE A 70 3.66 -19.40 0.82
N TYR A 71 2.65 -18.61 0.45
CA TYR A 71 1.24 -19.01 0.44
C TYR A 71 0.77 -19.53 -0.93
N SER A 72 1.63 -19.52 -1.94
CA SER A 72 1.27 -19.86 -3.32
C SER A 72 0.76 -21.30 -3.47
N LEU A 73 1.44 -22.28 -2.86
CA LEU A 73 1.07 -23.70 -2.97
C LEU A 73 -0.24 -24.01 -2.22
N PRO A 74 -0.45 -23.58 -0.95
CA PRO A 74 -1.75 -23.72 -0.32
C PRO A 74 -2.90 -23.11 -1.13
N LEU A 75 -2.72 -21.89 -1.65
CA LEU A 75 -3.74 -21.20 -2.46
C LEU A 75 -4.01 -21.93 -3.79
N SER A 76 -2.96 -22.40 -4.47
CA SER A 76 -3.09 -23.21 -5.68
C SER A 76 -3.86 -24.50 -5.43
N ASN A 77 -3.55 -25.21 -4.33
CA ASN A 77 -4.26 -26.43 -3.95
C ASN A 77 -5.73 -26.18 -3.63
N ILE A 78 -6.05 -25.11 -2.91
CA ILE A 78 -7.44 -24.71 -2.63
C ILE A 78 -8.17 -24.41 -3.94
N LEU A 79 -7.60 -23.56 -4.80
CA LEU A 79 -8.26 -23.22 -6.06
C LEU A 79 -8.43 -24.44 -6.98
N THR A 80 -7.44 -25.33 -7.04
CA THR A 80 -7.51 -26.60 -7.76
C THR A 80 -8.68 -27.46 -7.24
N ALA A 81 -8.78 -27.64 -5.93
CA ALA A 81 -9.79 -28.49 -5.31
C ALA A 81 -11.23 -27.95 -5.44
N PHE A 82 -11.41 -26.63 -5.38
CA PHE A 82 -12.73 -26.01 -5.26
C PHE A 82 -13.21 -25.25 -6.51
N ALA A 83 -12.36 -25.02 -7.51
CA ALA A 83 -12.75 -24.24 -8.70
C ALA A 83 -12.04 -24.60 -10.02
N ALA A 84 -10.71 -24.60 -10.04
CA ALA A 84 -9.89 -24.60 -11.25
C ALA A 84 -9.56 -26.02 -11.78
N GLY A 85 -9.79 -27.07 -10.99
CA GLY A 85 -9.30 -28.42 -11.30
C GLY A 85 -7.77 -28.46 -11.44
N ASP A 86 -7.24 -29.44 -12.18
CA ASP A 86 -5.79 -29.74 -12.25
C ASP A 86 -4.92 -28.68 -12.97
N ARG A 87 -5.47 -27.51 -13.31
CA ARG A 87 -4.84 -26.51 -14.18
C ARG A 87 -4.69 -25.15 -13.49
N CYS A 88 -4.09 -25.19 -12.30
CA CYS A 88 -3.67 -23.99 -11.58
C CYS A 88 -2.13 -23.89 -11.58
N TYR A 89 -1.60 -22.76 -12.06
CA TYR A 89 -0.16 -22.53 -12.20
C TYR A 89 0.27 -21.32 -11.36
N VAL A 90 1.47 -21.37 -10.80
CA VAL A 90 2.08 -20.25 -10.08
C VAL A 90 3.20 -19.69 -10.93
N LEU A 91 3.18 -18.38 -11.20
CA LEU A 91 4.30 -17.71 -11.85
C LEU A 91 5.47 -17.58 -10.87
N GLY A 92 6.66 -17.96 -11.33
CA GLY A 92 7.89 -17.89 -10.54
C GLY A 92 8.67 -16.59 -10.67
N ASP A 93 8.28 -15.71 -11.60
CA ASP A 93 8.97 -14.44 -11.82
C ASP A 93 8.69 -13.43 -10.72
N VAL A 94 9.69 -12.59 -10.47
CA VAL A 94 9.64 -11.59 -9.40
C VAL A 94 8.60 -10.53 -9.73
N THR A 95 7.65 -10.35 -8.81
CA THR A 95 6.59 -9.36 -8.94
C THR A 95 6.78 -8.26 -7.89
N TYR A 96 7.21 -7.07 -8.32
CA TYR A 96 7.45 -5.94 -7.43
C TYR A 96 6.20 -5.08 -7.15
N GLY A 97 5.17 -5.18 -7.99
CA GLY A 97 4.00 -4.31 -7.93
C GLY A 97 2.95 -4.64 -8.99
N ALA A 98 1.84 -3.91 -8.95
CA ALA A 98 0.82 -3.97 -10.00
C ALA A 98 1.30 -3.39 -11.35
N CYS A 99 2.45 -2.73 -11.40
CA CYS A 99 3.12 -2.37 -12.66
C CYS A 99 3.83 -3.57 -13.33
N CYS A 100 3.89 -4.72 -12.66
CA CYS A 100 4.54 -5.95 -13.13
C CYS A 100 3.52 -7.09 -13.30
N VAL A 101 2.28 -6.77 -13.69
CA VAL A 101 1.30 -7.83 -14.01
C VAL A 101 1.81 -8.62 -15.20
N ASP A 102 2.03 -9.92 -15.01
CA ASP A 102 2.61 -10.78 -16.04
C ASP A 102 1.50 -11.51 -16.83
N ASP A 103 0.72 -10.70 -17.54
CA ASP A 103 -0.36 -11.17 -18.40
C ASP A 103 0.17 -11.84 -19.68
N PHE A 104 1.37 -11.48 -20.15
CA PHE A 104 2.01 -12.10 -21.31
C PHE A 104 2.42 -13.55 -21.06
N SER A 105 3.09 -13.86 -19.94
CA SER A 105 3.44 -15.26 -19.61
C SER A 105 2.17 -16.08 -19.35
N ALA A 106 1.18 -15.49 -18.68
CA ALA A 106 -0.10 -16.15 -18.46
C ALA A 106 -0.86 -16.40 -19.78
N ALA A 107 -0.81 -15.47 -20.74
CA ALA A 107 -1.34 -15.68 -22.09
C ALA A 107 -0.56 -16.77 -22.86
N ALA A 108 0.76 -16.85 -22.71
CA ALA A 108 1.59 -17.90 -23.30
C ALA A 108 1.24 -19.30 -22.74
N LEU A 109 0.88 -19.39 -21.46
CA LEU A 109 0.30 -20.58 -20.83
C LEU A 109 -1.16 -20.83 -21.25
N SER A 110 -1.72 -19.94 -22.07
CA SER A 110 -3.11 -19.93 -22.52
C SER A 110 -4.08 -19.96 -21.32
N ALA A 111 -3.75 -19.20 -20.28
CA ALA A 111 -4.59 -19.05 -19.10
C ALA A 111 -5.87 -18.29 -19.44
N ASP A 112 -6.96 -18.67 -18.78
CA ASP A 112 -8.26 -18.01 -18.91
C ASP A 112 -8.43 -16.89 -17.87
N LEU A 113 -7.68 -16.95 -16.77
CA LEU A 113 -7.70 -15.99 -15.67
C LEU A 113 -6.33 -15.89 -14.98
N LEU A 114 -5.87 -14.66 -14.77
CA LEU A 114 -4.75 -14.34 -13.87
C LEU A 114 -5.29 -13.80 -12.55
N ILE A 115 -4.79 -14.31 -11.43
CA ILE A 115 -5.05 -13.75 -10.10
C ILE A 115 -3.75 -13.12 -9.58
N HIS A 116 -3.75 -11.80 -9.47
CA HIS A 116 -2.61 -11.00 -9.01
C HIS A 116 -2.80 -10.60 -7.54
N TYR A 117 -1.94 -11.12 -6.66
CA TYR A 117 -2.02 -10.87 -5.23
C TYR A 117 -1.13 -9.71 -4.77
N GLY A 118 -1.51 -9.03 -3.69
CA GLY A 118 -0.69 -8.14 -2.89
C GLY A 118 -0.68 -6.65 -3.30
N HIS A 119 -1.24 -6.29 -4.45
CA HIS A 119 -1.17 -4.93 -4.97
C HIS A 119 -2.54 -4.37 -5.40
N SER A 120 -2.71 -3.06 -5.23
CA SER A 120 -3.85 -2.30 -5.77
C SER A 120 -3.87 -2.33 -7.30
N CYS A 121 -5.04 -2.26 -7.93
CA CYS A 121 -5.19 -2.20 -9.39
C CYS A 121 -4.64 -0.90 -9.98
N LEU A 122 -3.33 -0.76 -10.14
CA LEU A 122 -2.73 0.40 -10.80
C LEU A 122 -2.93 0.33 -12.33
N VAL A 123 -2.79 -0.87 -12.90
CA VAL A 123 -3.04 -1.12 -14.32
C VAL A 123 -4.53 -1.46 -14.49
N PRO A 124 -5.27 -0.73 -15.34
CA PRO A 124 -6.67 -1.05 -15.64
C PRO A 124 -6.81 -2.48 -16.14
N ILE A 125 -7.84 -3.20 -15.67
CA ILE A 125 -8.08 -4.60 -16.05
C ILE A 125 -8.36 -4.74 -17.56
N ASP A 126 -8.89 -3.69 -18.19
CA ASP A 126 -9.14 -3.68 -19.65
C ASP A 126 -7.86 -3.52 -20.48
N SER A 127 -6.72 -3.25 -19.85
CA SER A 127 -5.42 -3.11 -20.51
C SER A 127 -4.58 -4.40 -20.46
N THR A 128 -5.03 -5.45 -19.76
CA THR A 128 -4.34 -6.74 -19.74
C THR A 128 -4.82 -7.64 -20.87
N THR A 129 -3.90 -8.43 -21.43
CA THR A 129 -4.13 -9.36 -22.55
C THR A 129 -5.09 -10.49 -22.19
N ILE A 130 -5.15 -10.85 -20.91
CA ILE A 130 -6.09 -11.82 -20.34
C ILE A 130 -6.84 -11.21 -19.16
N PRO A 131 -8.03 -11.74 -18.79
CA PRO A 131 -8.74 -11.28 -17.60
C PRO A 131 -7.88 -11.39 -16.33
N CYS A 132 -7.77 -10.29 -15.59
CA CYS A 132 -7.02 -10.23 -14.34
C CYS A 132 -7.96 -9.96 -13.15
N LEU A 133 -7.80 -10.74 -12.08
CA LEU A 133 -8.41 -10.51 -10.77
C LEU A 133 -7.32 -10.04 -9.80
N TYR A 134 -7.47 -8.83 -9.27
CA TYR A 134 -6.61 -8.35 -8.20
C TYR A 134 -7.15 -8.71 -6.82
N VAL A 135 -6.25 -9.12 -5.95
CA VAL A 135 -6.48 -9.36 -4.53
C VAL A 135 -5.44 -8.57 -3.75
N PHE A 136 -5.88 -7.57 -2.98
CA PHE A 136 -4.95 -6.64 -2.33
C PHE A 136 -4.21 -7.26 -1.13
N VAL A 137 -4.79 -8.31 -0.55
CA VAL A 137 -4.30 -8.98 0.66
C VAL A 137 -4.21 -8.01 1.84
N ASP A 138 -5.38 -7.63 2.36
CA ASP A 138 -5.49 -6.80 3.55
C ASP A 138 -4.92 -7.54 4.77
N ILE A 139 -4.01 -6.88 5.51
CA ILE A 139 -3.37 -7.41 6.70
C ILE A 139 -4.02 -6.76 7.91
N LYS A 140 -4.71 -7.58 8.70
CA LYS A 140 -5.34 -7.17 9.95
C LYS A 140 -4.27 -6.93 11.01
N ILE A 141 -4.31 -5.74 11.58
CA ILE A 141 -3.54 -5.35 12.76
C ILE A 141 -4.51 -4.86 13.83
N ASP A 142 -4.06 -4.89 15.09
CA ASP A 142 -4.85 -4.37 16.20
C ASP A 142 -4.93 -2.84 16.12
N VAL A 143 -6.10 -2.34 15.70
CA VAL A 143 -6.39 -0.91 15.57
C VAL A 143 -6.39 -0.22 16.93
N SER A 144 -6.82 -0.90 18.00
CA SER A 144 -6.81 -0.31 19.34
C SER A 144 -5.39 -0.07 19.82
N HIS A 145 -4.52 -1.08 19.66
CA HIS A 145 -3.10 -0.95 19.97
C HIS A 145 -2.41 0.13 19.11
N LEU A 146 -2.78 0.22 17.82
CA LEU A 146 -2.29 1.28 16.94
C LEU A 146 -2.65 2.67 17.49
N VAL A 147 -3.93 2.89 17.83
CA VAL A 147 -4.41 4.16 18.38
C VAL A 147 -3.74 4.49 19.71
N ASP A 148 -3.58 3.52 20.60
CA ASP A 148 -2.90 3.72 21.89
C ASP A 148 -1.42 4.06 21.73
N THR A 149 -0.76 3.45 20.74
CA THR A 149 0.62 3.80 20.37
C THR A 149 0.72 5.25 19.90
N PHE A 150 -0.26 5.74 19.14
CA PHE A 150 -0.31 7.14 18.72
C PHE A 150 -0.49 8.08 19.91
N LYS A 151 -1.43 7.79 20.80
CA LYS A 151 -1.66 8.60 22.02
C LYS A 151 -0.38 8.70 22.85
N LEU A 152 0.22 7.54 23.17
CA LEU A 152 1.42 7.46 24.00
C LEU A 152 2.58 8.30 23.45
N ASN A 153 2.75 8.33 22.12
CA ASN A 153 3.90 8.98 21.50
C ASN A 153 3.65 10.42 21.05
N LEU A 154 2.40 10.79 20.73
CA LEU A 154 2.08 12.01 20.01
C LEU A 154 1.11 12.94 20.75
N GLU A 155 0.34 12.48 21.73
CA GLU A 155 -0.69 13.31 22.40
C GLU A 155 -0.11 14.58 23.03
N SER A 156 1.12 14.52 23.55
CA SER A 156 1.81 15.68 24.11
C SER A 156 2.61 16.49 23.08
N ARG A 157 2.71 16.03 21.83
CA ARG A 157 3.66 16.52 20.82
C ARG A 157 3.02 16.98 19.52
N ALA A 158 1.81 16.56 19.19
CA ALA A 158 1.16 16.90 17.94
C ALA A 158 -0.35 16.87 18.11
N LYS A 159 -1.04 17.81 17.44
CA LYS A 159 -2.51 17.75 17.31
C LYS A 159 -2.95 17.38 15.90
N ASN A 160 -2.14 17.72 14.90
CA ASN A 160 -2.44 17.47 13.49
C ASN A 160 -1.66 16.23 13.03
N LEU A 161 -2.36 15.24 12.49
CA LEU A 161 -1.79 13.97 12.04
C LEU A 161 -2.06 13.79 10.55
N VAL A 162 -1.02 13.50 9.79
CA VAL A 162 -1.15 12.97 8.43
C VAL A 162 -0.94 11.47 8.51
N LEU A 163 -1.94 10.68 8.12
CA LEU A 163 -1.91 9.23 8.21
C LEU A 163 -1.92 8.60 6.81
N ALA A 164 -0.85 7.86 6.51
CA ALA A 164 -0.66 7.17 5.25
C ALA A 164 -0.07 5.76 5.47
N GLY A 165 -0.01 4.94 4.43
CA GLY A 165 0.56 3.60 4.48
C GLY A 165 0.48 2.90 3.12
N THR A 166 0.76 1.61 3.11
CA THR A 166 0.60 0.78 1.91
C THR A 166 -0.80 0.17 1.85
N ILE A 167 -1.19 -0.36 0.68
CA ILE A 167 -2.54 -0.92 0.46
C ILE A 167 -2.91 -2.02 1.46
N GLN A 168 -1.93 -2.79 1.96
CA GLN A 168 -2.16 -3.91 2.87
C GLN A 168 -2.70 -3.45 4.24
N PHE A 169 -2.47 -2.20 4.64
CA PHE A 169 -2.95 -1.65 5.92
C PHE A 169 -4.08 -0.62 5.76
N ALA A 170 -4.65 -0.50 4.55
CA ALA A 170 -5.63 0.52 4.24
C ALA A 170 -6.92 0.40 5.08
N SER A 171 -7.32 -0.80 5.49
CA SER A 171 -8.47 -1.00 6.39
C SER A 171 -8.17 -0.48 7.80
N ALA A 172 -6.98 -0.76 8.32
CA ALA A 172 -6.55 -0.30 9.63
C ALA A 172 -6.42 1.23 9.69
N ILE A 173 -5.88 1.87 8.65
CA ILE A 173 -5.79 3.34 8.53
C ILE A 173 -7.18 3.97 8.56
N ARG A 174 -8.13 3.42 7.78
CA ARG A 174 -9.52 3.90 7.74
C ARG A 174 -10.22 3.74 9.09
N ALA A 175 -9.96 2.65 9.80
CA ALA A 175 -10.54 2.37 11.12
C ALA A 175 -9.91 3.23 12.23
N ALA A 176 -8.61 3.52 12.15
CA ALA A 176 -7.88 4.32 13.14
C ALA A 176 -8.27 5.79 13.10
N LYS A 177 -8.56 6.35 11.91
CA LYS A 177 -8.93 7.76 11.73
C LYS A 177 -10.01 8.25 12.73
N PRO A 178 -11.23 7.68 12.77
CA PRO A 178 -12.28 8.17 13.67
C PRO A 178 -11.92 7.99 15.16
N GLU A 179 -11.16 6.95 15.52
CA GLU A 179 -10.74 6.73 16.92
C GLU A 179 -9.68 7.74 17.38
N LEU A 180 -8.78 8.13 16.47
CA LEU A 180 -7.83 9.22 16.70
C LEU A 180 -8.54 10.58 16.79
N GLU A 181 -9.55 10.83 15.93
CA GLU A 181 -10.36 12.05 15.99
C GLU A 181 -11.14 12.18 17.30
N LYS A 182 -11.73 11.08 17.80
CA LYS A 182 -12.36 11.04 19.13
C LYS A 182 -11.37 11.34 20.27
N SER A 183 -10.10 11.02 20.05
CA SER A 183 -9.02 11.25 21.02
C SER A 183 -8.45 12.67 20.96
N GLY A 184 -9.03 13.55 20.13
CA GLY A 184 -8.67 14.98 20.05
C GLY A 184 -7.61 15.32 19.00
N PHE A 185 -7.22 14.37 18.14
CA PHE A 185 -6.36 14.65 16.99
C PHE A 185 -7.17 15.13 15.79
N SER A 186 -6.59 16.01 14.97
CA SER A 186 -7.09 16.32 13.63
C SER A 186 -6.36 15.43 12.62
N VAL A 187 -7.09 14.55 11.91
CA VAL A 187 -6.47 13.50 11.08
C VAL A 187 -6.75 13.69 9.59
N LEU A 188 -5.69 13.94 8.84
CA LEU A 188 -5.67 13.95 7.38
C LEU A 188 -5.24 12.60 6.83
N VAL A 189 -6.05 12.00 5.96
CA VAL A 189 -5.70 10.79 5.20
C VAL A 189 -5.65 11.18 3.72
N PRO A 190 -4.47 11.49 3.17
CA PRO A 190 -4.34 12.05 1.83
C PRO A 190 -4.55 10.99 0.74
N GLN A 191 -4.91 11.41 -0.48
CA GLN A 191 -5.20 10.49 -1.58
C GLN A 191 -4.66 11.01 -2.91
N SER A 192 -3.85 10.20 -3.59
CA SER A 192 -3.52 10.37 -5.02
C SER A 192 -4.42 9.46 -5.83
N LYS A 193 -5.40 10.01 -6.56
CA LYS A 193 -6.22 9.20 -7.46
C LYS A 193 -5.33 8.56 -8.56
N PRO A 194 -5.57 7.29 -8.94
CA PRO A 194 -6.73 6.45 -8.59
C PRO A 194 -6.58 5.61 -7.30
N LEU A 195 -5.50 5.79 -6.53
CA LEU A 195 -5.21 5.00 -5.33
C LEU A 195 -6.24 5.20 -4.22
N SER A 196 -6.27 4.27 -3.26
CA SER A 196 -7.07 4.40 -2.05
C SER A 196 -6.61 5.59 -1.18
N ALA A 197 -7.53 6.15 -0.40
CA ALA A 197 -7.16 7.15 0.61
C ALA A 197 -6.15 6.55 1.60
N GLY A 198 -5.07 7.29 1.84
CA GLY A 198 -3.94 6.90 2.68
C GLY A 198 -2.89 6.05 1.96
N GLU A 199 -3.16 5.58 0.75
CA GLU A 199 -2.26 4.69 0.03
C GLU A 199 -1.10 5.43 -0.63
N VAL A 200 0.10 4.88 -0.47
CA VAL A 200 1.34 5.39 -1.06
C VAL A 200 2.09 4.27 -1.74
N LEU A 201 2.60 4.55 -2.94
CA LEU A 201 3.46 3.67 -3.73
C LEU A 201 4.87 4.28 -3.84
N GLY A 202 5.85 3.44 -4.15
CA GLY A 202 7.23 3.89 -4.37
C GLY A 202 7.37 4.91 -5.50
N CYS A 203 6.48 4.83 -6.49
CA CYS A 203 6.42 5.71 -7.66
C CYS A 203 5.37 6.81 -7.56
N THR A 204 4.49 6.80 -6.55
CA THR A 204 3.37 7.73 -6.45
C THR A 204 3.02 7.99 -4.99
N ALA A 205 3.15 9.24 -4.57
CA ALA A 205 2.75 9.71 -3.25
C ALA A 205 1.79 10.91 -3.39
N PRO A 206 0.86 11.11 -2.45
CA PRO A 206 0.01 12.28 -2.45
C PRO A 206 0.79 13.55 -2.16
N LYS A 207 0.41 14.62 -2.87
CA LYS A 207 0.78 15.99 -2.48
C LYS A 207 -0.03 16.33 -1.24
N VAL A 208 0.64 16.78 -0.19
CA VAL A 208 0.02 17.15 1.08
C VAL A 208 0.39 18.59 1.35
N SER A 209 -0.56 19.51 1.17
CA SER A 209 -0.43 20.89 1.61
C SER A 209 -0.93 20.97 3.05
N LEU A 210 -0.02 21.22 4.00
CA LEU A 210 -0.38 21.35 5.41
C LEU A 210 -1.15 22.65 5.65
N MET A 211 -0.83 23.69 4.87
CA MET A 211 -1.49 25.00 4.88
C MET A 211 -2.98 24.91 4.57
N ASP A 212 -3.33 24.12 3.55
CA ASP A 212 -4.74 23.97 3.13
C ASP A 212 -5.52 22.96 3.97
N SER A 213 -4.81 22.06 4.66
CA SER A 213 -5.43 20.92 5.34
C SER A 213 -5.73 21.16 6.82
N PHE A 214 -5.04 22.09 7.48
CA PHE A 214 -5.20 22.37 8.92
C PHE A 214 -5.32 23.88 9.16
N SER A 215 -6.44 24.37 9.70
CA SER A 215 -6.70 25.82 9.77
C SER A 215 -5.94 26.59 10.87
N GLU A 216 -5.31 25.91 11.84
CA GLU A 216 -4.58 26.54 12.95
C GLU A 216 -3.26 25.79 13.25
N ASN A 217 -2.16 26.55 13.43
CA ASN A 217 -0.82 26.10 13.87
C ASN A 217 -0.27 24.83 13.18
N HIS A 218 0.26 25.00 11.96
CA HIS A 218 0.96 23.94 11.20
C HIS A 218 2.24 23.42 11.87
N GLU A 219 2.81 24.20 12.79
CA GLU A 219 4.08 23.90 13.48
C GLU A 219 4.05 22.59 14.29
N ASN A 220 2.86 22.02 14.53
CA ASN A 220 2.69 20.79 15.33
C ASN A 220 2.00 19.66 14.57
N SER A 221 2.36 19.50 13.29
CA SER A 221 1.87 18.43 12.40
C SER A 221 2.85 17.27 12.32
N VAL A 222 2.35 16.04 12.41
CA VAL A 222 3.18 14.82 12.30
C VAL A 222 2.63 13.90 11.22
N LEU A 223 3.51 13.46 10.32
CA LEU A 223 3.24 12.36 9.40
C LEU A 223 3.51 11.04 10.10
N VAL A 224 2.52 10.13 10.08
CA VAL A 224 2.69 8.75 10.49
C VAL A 224 2.40 7.82 9.32
N PHE A 225 3.32 6.88 9.10
CA PHE A 225 3.24 5.92 8.01
C PHE A 225 3.06 4.50 8.58
N VAL A 226 1.96 3.86 8.24
CA VAL A 226 1.61 2.51 8.71
C VAL A 226 1.97 1.50 7.63
N ALA A 227 3.21 1.03 7.67
CA ALA A 227 3.71 -0.11 6.91
C ALA A 227 5.06 -0.55 7.46
N ASP A 228 5.60 -1.63 6.91
CA ASP A 228 7.02 -1.97 7.06
C ASP A 228 7.86 -1.29 5.96
N GLY A 229 9.16 -1.17 6.22
CA GLY A 229 10.13 -0.50 5.35
C GLY A 229 10.06 1.03 5.40
N ARG A 230 11.10 1.69 4.89
CA ARG A 230 11.23 3.17 4.91
C ARG A 230 11.01 3.84 3.56
N PHE A 231 11.14 3.09 2.47
CA PHE A 231 11.14 3.63 1.12
C PHE A 231 9.87 4.41 0.79
N HIS A 232 8.69 3.91 1.16
CA HIS A 232 7.42 4.59 0.92
C HIS A 232 7.28 5.87 1.76
N LEU A 233 7.66 5.82 3.05
CA LEU A 233 7.67 6.98 3.94
C LEU A 233 8.55 8.10 3.38
N GLU A 234 9.75 7.78 2.90
CA GLU A 234 10.67 8.74 2.30
C GLU A 234 10.07 9.46 1.08
N LYS A 235 9.28 8.75 0.26
CA LYS A 235 8.59 9.37 -0.88
C LYS A 235 7.56 10.40 -0.43
N VAL A 236 6.81 10.13 0.64
CA VAL A 236 5.85 11.10 1.20
C VAL A 236 6.59 12.30 1.78
N VAL A 237 7.66 12.06 2.54
CA VAL A 237 8.49 13.14 3.09
C VAL A 237 9.08 14.01 1.97
N LYS A 238 9.53 13.39 0.87
CA LYS A 238 10.00 14.16 -0.30
C LYS A 238 8.91 15.05 -0.88
N MET A 239 7.70 14.54 -1.06
CA MET A 239 6.60 15.33 -1.62
C MET A 239 6.12 16.45 -0.68
N LEU A 240 6.28 16.27 0.62
CA LEU A 240 6.02 17.30 1.63
C LEU A 240 7.11 18.40 1.64
N VAL A 241 8.39 18.02 1.53
CA VAL A 241 9.51 18.97 1.61
C VAL A 241 9.75 19.69 0.28
N CYS A 242 9.60 18.97 -0.84
CA CYS A 242 9.83 19.48 -2.19
C CYS A 242 8.54 19.90 -2.89
N GLY A 243 7.49 20.28 -2.16
CA GLY A 243 6.27 20.83 -2.74
C GLY A 243 6.62 22.07 -3.58
N GLU A 244 6.66 21.92 -4.90
CA GLU A 244 6.85 23.03 -5.83
C GLU A 244 5.53 23.79 -5.93
N ASP A 245 5.55 25.09 -5.58
CA ASP A 245 4.57 26.05 -6.04
C ASP A 245 4.60 26.10 -7.59
N GLU A 246 3.46 26.36 -8.23
CA GLU A 246 3.35 26.48 -9.71
C GLU A 246 4.28 27.55 -10.34
N ASN A 247 4.98 28.34 -9.51
CA ASN A 247 5.98 29.35 -9.90
C ASN A 247 7.45 28.92 -9.71
N GLY A 248 7.75 27.65 -9.40
CA GLY A 248 9.12 27.14 -9.33
C GLY A 248 9.96 27.73 -8.19
N ASN A 249 9.31 28.31 -7.18
CA ASN A 249 9.95 28.81 -5.97
C ASN A 249 9.64 27.84 -4.83
N GLY A 250 10.43 26.78 -4.70
CA GLY A 250 10.24 25.77 -3.65
C GLY A 250 10.42 26.39 -2.25
N LYS A 251 9.32 26.71 -1.57
CA LYS A 251 9.33 26.93 -0.12
C LYS A 251 9.02 25.59 0.56
N SER A 252 9.98 25.08 1.31
CA SER A 252 9.79 23.90 2.15
C SER A 252 8.84 24.22 3.30
N ASP A 253 7.67 23.58 3.37
CA ASP A 253 6.74 23.69 4.52
C ASP A 253 7.29 23.00 5.79
N PHE A 254 8.26 22.10 5.61
CA PHE A 254 9.07 21.52 6.69
C PHE A 254 10.51 22.01 6.52
N GLY A 255 10.96 22.96 7.34
CA GLY A 255 12.29 23.59 7.25
C GLY A 255 13.50 22.69 7.59
N GLY A 256 13.60 21.51 6.96
CA GLY A 256 14.65 20.51 7.22
C GLY A 256 15.24 19.90 5.94
N GLU A 257 16.48 19.43 6.03
CA GLU A 257 17.15 18.65 4.98
C GLU A 257 16.39 17.36 4.69
N TYR A 258 16.37 16.95 3.42
CA TYR A 258 15.74 15.71 3.00
C TYR A 258 16.47 14.52 3.66
N PRO A 259 15.77 13.56 4.29
CA PRO A 259 16.43 12.49 5.06
C PRO A 259 17.47 11.64 4.30
N MET A 260 17.41 11.58 2.97
CA MET A 260 18.46 10.91 2.19
C MET A 260 19.77 11.70 2.15
N ASP A 261 19.74 13.02 2.31
CA ASP A 261 20.96 13.83 2.42
C ASP A 261 21.70 13.48 3.73
N TYR A 262 20.96 13.15 4.80
CA TYR A 262 21.53 12.66 6.06
C TYR A 262 22.15 11.26 5.93
N TYR A 263 21.49 10.32 5.26
CA TYR A 263 22.02 8.96 5.10
C TYR A 263 23.10 8.83 4.04
N SER A 264 23.04 9.62 2.97
CA SER A 264 24.06 9.62 1.90
C SER A 264 25.40 10.20 2.36
N GLN A 265 25.41 11.02 3.41
CA GLN A 265 26.62 11.66 3.90
C GLN A 265 27.38 10.82 4.94
N ASP A 266 26.71 10.02 5.78
CA ASP A 266 27.39 9.36 6.91
C ASP A 266 26.91 7.93 7.27
N GLY A 267 25.97 7.33 6.53
CA GLY A 267 25.46 5.99 6.87
C GLY A 267 24.90 5.92 8.30
N GLY A 268 24.23 6.99 8.74
CA GLY A 268 23.80 7.20 10.13
C GLY A 268 22.97 6.06 10.74
N GLU A 269 22.90 6.03 12.08
CA GLU A 269 22.21 4.97 12.85
C GLU A 269 20.80 4.67 12.32
N TRP A 270 20.52 3.38 12.09
CA TRP A 270 19.24 2.86 11.65
C TRP A 270 18.17 3.06 12.74
N ASN A 271 17.35 4.10 12.66
CA ASN A 271 16.19 4.29 13.54
C ASN A 271 14.92 4.65 12.75
N SER A 272 13.76 4.32 13.31
CA SER A 272 12.44 4.49 12.66
C SER A 272 11.77 5.84 12.96
N SER A 273 12.53 6.84 13.41
CA SER A 273 12.01 8.16 13.80
C SER A 273 12.93 9.29 13.34
N TYR A 274 12.42 10.20 12.52
CA TYR A 274 13.16 11.40 12.12
C TYR A 274 13.03 12.48 13.19
N VAL A 275 13.99 12.55 14.10
CA VAL A 275 14.14 13.66 15.05
C VAL A 275 15.48 14.34 14.78
N LYS A 276 15.45 15.65 14.51
CA LYS A 276 16.66 16.47 14.33
C LYS A 276 17.51 16.40 15.61
N LYS A 277 18.61 15.63 15.61
CA LYS A 277 19.62 15.68 16.68
C LYS A 277 20.41 16.99 16.55
N SER A 278 20.83 17.59 17.66
CA SER A 278 21.65 18.82 17.61
C SER A 278 22.96 18.54 16.87
N SER A 279 23.31 19.39 15.92
CA SER A 279 24.48 19.24 15.04
C SER A 279 25.77 19.01 15.83
N ARG A 280 26.47 17.90 15.55
CA ARG A 280 27.89 17.77 15.90
C ARG A 280 28.73 18.44 14.80
N PRO A 281 29.89 19.02 15.11
CA PRO A 281 30.73 19.68 14.11
C PRO A 281 31.21 18.67 13.07
N ILE A 282 31.04 19.01 11.78
CA ILE A 282 31.52 18.21 10.65
C ILE A 282 33.05 18.13 10.69
N ARG A 283 33.62 16.93 10.81
CA ARG A 283 35.05 16.69 10.54
C ARG A 283 35.22 16.51 9.04
N ARG A 284 35.78 17.50 8.35
CA ARG A 284 36.25 17.35 6.97
C ARG A 284 37.37 16.31 6.92
N ILE A 285 37.18 15.23 6.17
CA ILE A 285 38.26 14.34 5.76
C ILE A 285 38.85 14.92 4.46
N SER A 286 40.09 15.40 4.52
CA SER A 286 40.84 15.80 3.33
C SER A 286 41.36 14.56 2.62
N VAL A 287 40.89 14.30 1.40
CA VAL A 287 41.45 13.24 0.54
C VAL A 287 42.63 13.83 -0.22
N SER A 288 43.86 13.41 0.10
CA SER A 288 45.06 13.75 -0.66
C SER A 288 45.11 12.94 -1.96
N SER A 289 45.25 13.62 -3.09
CA SER A 289 45.44 13.03 -4.42
C SER A 289 46.72 12.19 -4.49
N VAL A 290 46.62 10.89 -4.78
CA VAL A 290 47.77 10.04 -5.12
C VAL A 290 47.94 10.05 -6.63
N ALA A 291 49.14 10.44 -7.06
CA ALA A 291 49.55 10.58 -8.44
C ALA A 291 49.72 9.22 -9.16
N THR A 292 49.34 9.21 -10.42
CA THR A 292 49.53 8.13 -11.40
C THR A 292 51.01 7.93 -11.71
N SER A 293 51.55 6.72 -11.53
CA SER A 293 52.87 6.34 -12.07
C SER A 293 52.74 5.17 -13.04
N ALA A 294 53.29 5.38 -14.24
CA ALA A 294 53.30 4.47 -15.36
C ALA A 294 54.24 3.28 -15.13
N ILE A 295 53.82 2.08 -15.55
CA ILE A 295 54.65 0.89 -15.59
C ILE A 295 55.35 0.83 -16.95
N SER A 296 56.68 1.01 -16.92
CA SER A 296 57.60 0.75 -18.02
C SER A 296 58.01 -0.72 -17.99
N GLN A 297 57.72 -1.47 -19.07
CA GLN A 297 58.32 -2.78 -19.32
C GLN A 297 59.77 -2.61 -19.78
N GLN A 298 60.69 -3.39 -19.21
CA GLN A 298 61.88 -3.83 -19.93
C GLN A 298 62.39 -5.16 -19.37
N SER A 299 62.88 -5.94 -20.32
CA SER A 299 63.45 -7.30 -20.31
C SER A 299 64.50 -7.59 -19.24
#